data_AF-A0A1H6VC96-F1
#
_entry.id   AF-A0A1H6VC96-F1
#
_cell.length_a   1.000
_cell.length_b   1.000
_cell.length_c   1.000
_cell.angle_alpha   90.00
_cell.angle_beta   90.00
_cell.angle_gamma   90.00
#
_symmetry.space_group_name_H-M   'P 1'
#
loop_
_entity.id
_entity.type
_entity.pdbx_description
1 polymer ?
#
loop_
_entity_poly.entity_id
_entity_poly.type
_entity_poly.pdbx_seq_one_letter_code
_entity_poly.pdbx_strand_id
1 'polypeptide(L)'
;MANHRQSLKALRHIALAHCRGEHPDLATLARELGSAVRCHPDGLDALAARVRTTHGPRIRPLRTGTAQLQLWLIAWPVNHTSVLHDHGARWGLEIPLHGALEIEAWRRQADGGEPLAHGRHWLGPGDALWFDADQSRLHRCRNLSGREAALSLHVFGEAPGAGLPYAPSPSTRQRMPPSRSAIAGPLPG
;
A
#
# COMPACT_ATOMS: atom_id res chain seq x y z
N MET A 1 -10.02 10.16 -24.54
CA MET A 1 -10.68 9.97 -23.23
C MET A 1 -9.95 8.87 -22.48
N ALA A 2 -9.19 9.21 -21.43
CA ALA A 2 -8.49 8.20 -20.64
C ALA A 2 -9.50 7.33 -19.86
N ASN A 3 -9.47 6.01 -20.11
CA ASN A 3 -10.45 5.10 -19.55
C ASN A 3 -9.93 4.41 -18.28
N HIS A 4 -10.17 5.01 -17.11
CA HIS A 4 -9.88 4.42 -15.80
C HIS A 4 -10.35 2.96 -15.63
N ARG A 5 -11.44 2.55 -16.30
CA ARG A 5 -11.90 1.15 -16.25
C ARG A 5 -10.92 0.20 -16.92
N GLN A 6 -10.26 0.62 -18.00
CA GLN A 6 -9.23 -0.16 -18.67
C GLN A 6 -7.98 -0.31 -17.81
N SER A 7 -7.51 0.78 -17.18
CA SER A 7 -6.38 0.71 -16.24
C SER A 7 -6.67 -0.25 -15.08
N LEU A 8 -7.84 -0.14 -14.44
CA LEU A 8 -8.22 -1.06 -13.36
C LEU A 8 -8.40 -2.50 -13.84
N LYS A 9 -8.89 -2.72 -15.07
CA LYS A 9 -8.99 -4.05 -15.67
C LYS A 9 -7.61 -4.66 -15.88
N ALA A 10 -6.64 -3.87 -16.37
CA ALA A 10 -5.25 -4.31 -16.57
C ALA A 10 -4.59 -4.68 -15.23
N LEU A 11 -4.66 -3.79 -14.23
CA LEU A 11 -4.11 -4.05 -12.90
C LEU A 11 -4.71 -5.30 -12.25
N ARG A 12 -6.03 -5.47 -12.34
CA ARG A 12 -6.71 -6.68 -11.86
C ARG A 12 -6.24 -7.94 -12.60
N HIS A 13 -6.08 -7.85 -13.93
CA HIS A 13 -5.64 -8.99 -14.73
C HIS A 13 -4.23 -9.44 -14.33
N ILE A 14 -3.31 -8.48 -14.16
CA ILE A 14 -1.94 -8.73 -13.69
C ILE A 14 -1.97 -9.40 -12.32
N ALA A 15 -2.71 -8.83 -11.36
CA ALA A 15 -2.80 -9.43 -10.02
C ALA A 15 -3.31 -10.88 -10.06
N LEU A 16 -4.35 -11.17 -10.84
CA LEU A 16 -4.88 -12.54 -11.00
C LEU A 16 -3.91 -13.49 -11.72
N ALA A 17 -3.06 -12.98 -12.61
CA ALA A 17 -2.09 -13.78 -13.33
C ALA A 17 -0.92 -14.23 -12.44
N HIS A 18 -0.47 -13.34 -11.54
CA HIS A 18 0.72 -13.56 -10.71
C HIS A 18 0.43 -14.06 -9.29
N CYS A 19 -0.78 -13.85 -8.76
CA CYS A 19 -1.16 -14.33 -7.43
C CYS A 19 -1.74 -15.76 -7.49
N ARG A 20 -0.90 -16.74 -7.87
CA ARG A 20 -1.26 -18.17 -7.88
C ARG A 20 -0.43 -18.92 -6.85
N GLY A 21 -1.07 -19.82 -6.11
CA GLY A 21 -0.42 -20.64 -5.07
C GLY A 21 -0.24 -19.90 -3.74
N GLU A 22 0.37 -20.58 -2.79
CA GLU A 22 0.52 -20.11 -1.40
C GLU A 22 1.57 -18.98 -1.27
N HIS A 23 2.61 -19.01 -2.11
CA HIS A 23 3.74 -18.07 -2.10
C HIS A 23 3.99 -17.51 -3.50
N PRO A 24 3.20 -16.52 -3.96
CA PRO A 24 3.40 -15.94 -5.28
C PRO A 24 4.72 -15.14 -5.35
N ASP A 25 5.26 -15.01 -6.56
CA ASP A 25 6.41 -14.15 -6.83
C ASP A 25 5.99 -12.66 -6.76
N LEU A 26 6.13 -12.09 -5.55
CA LEU A 26 5.78 -10.71 -5.25
C LEU A 26 6.67 -9.70 -5.99
N ALA A 27 7.91 -10.07 -6.32
CA ALA A 27 8.83 -9.20 -7.04
C ALA A 27 8.39 -9.04 -8.49
N THR A 28 8.03 -10.14 -9.16
CA THR A 28 7.46 -10.08 -10.51
C THR A 28 6.12 -9.35 -10.52
N LEU A 29 5.23 -9.63 -9.56
CA LEU A 29 3.96 -8.92 -9.43
C LEU A 29 4.17 -7.40 -9.28
N ALA A 30 5.09 -6.97 -8.42
CA ALA A 30 5.46 -5.56 -8.22
C ALA A 30 5.92 -4.89 -9.52
N ARG A 31 6.82 -5.56 -10.24
CA ARG A 31 7.39 -5.07 -11.50
C ARG A 31 6.30 -4.87 -12.56
N GLU A 32 5.44 -5.86 -12.76
CA GLU A 32 4.39 -5.81 -13.79
C GLU A 32 3.28 -4.80 -13.44
N LEU A 33 2.84 -4.74 -12.18
CA LEU A 33 1.89 -3.72 -11.74
C LEU A 33 2.47 -2.31 -11.89
N GLY A 34 3.72 -2.11 -11.46
CA GLY A 34 4.39 -0.82 -11.59
C GLY A 34 4.55 -0.36 -13.04
N SER A 35 4.88 -1.29 -13.93
CA SER A 35 4.92 -1.04 -15.38
C SER A 35 3.55 -0.56 -15.89
N ALA A 36 2.47 -1.28 -15.55
CA ALA A 36 1.12 -0.93 -15.99
C ALA A 36 0.64 0.43 -15.45
N VAL A 37 1.01 0.79 -14.22
CA VAL A 37 0.73 2.12 -13.65
C VAL A 37 1.40 3.22 -14.47
N ARG A 38 2.69 3.04 -14.80
CA ARG A 38 3.47 4.02 -15.57
C ARG A 38 3.04 4.14 -17.03
N CYS A 39 2.53 3.08 -17.64
CA CYS A 39 2.04 3.11 -19.03
C CYS A 39 0.67 3.79 -19.19
N HIS A 40 -0.12 3.90 -18.11
CA HIS A 40 -1.49 4.41 -18.19
C HIS A 40 -1.83 5.46 -17.09
N PRO A 41 -1.01 6.52 -16.95
CA PRO A 41 -1.17 7.50 -15.87
C PRO A 41 -2.50 8.27 -15.96
N ASP A 42 -2.89 8.74 -17.16
CA ASP A 42 -4.08 9.58 -17.35
C ASP A 42 -5.38 8.93 -16.84
N GLY A 43 -5.50 7.61 -17.00
CA GLY A 43 -6.68 6.87 -16.54
C GLY A 43 -6.75 6.80 -15.01
N LEU A 44 -5.60 6.74 -14.36
CA LEU A 44 -5.48 6.69 -12.89
C LEU A 44 -5.65 8.08 -12.29
N ASP A 45 -5.12 9.12 -12.95
CA ASP A 45 -5.32 10.52 -12.55
C ASP A 45 -6.79 10.93 -12.65
N ALA A 46 -7.46 10.57 -13.75
CA ALA A 46 -8.90 10.79 -13.92
C ALA A 46 -9.73 10.04 -12.86
N LEU A 47 -9.25 8.89 -12.39
CA LEU A 47 -9.89 8.17 -11.29
C LEU A 47 -9.67 8.89 -9.96
N ALA A 48 -8.44 9.31 -9.66
CA ALA A 48 -8.10 10.04 -8.44
C ALA A 48 -8.91 11.34 -8.31
N ALA A 49 -9.03 12.12 -9.39
CA ALA A 49 -9.81 13.35 -9.44
C ALA A 49 -11.32 13.14 -9.12
N ARG A 50 -11.84 11.94 -9.38
CA ARG A 50 -13.24 11.59 -9.07
C ARG A 50 -13.43 11.14 -7.62
N VAL A 51 -12.37 10.69 -6.94
CA VAL A 51 -12.47 10.24 -5.56
C VAL A 51 -12.25 11.43 -4.63
N ARG A 52 -13.34 12.13 -4.30
CA ARG A 52 -13.32 13.11 -3.21
C ARG A 52 -13.31 12.38 -1.87
N THR A 53 -12.39 12.78 -1.01
CA THR A 53 -12.31 12.34 0.39
C THR A 53 -11.99 13.52 1.30
N THR A 54 -12.82 13.73 2.33
CA THR A 54 -12.73 14.87 3.26
C THR A 54 -12.57 14.46 4.72
N HIS A 55 -12.91 13.22 5.10
CA HIS A 55 -12.97 12.81 6.51
C HIS A 55 -12.12 11.58 6.85
N GLY A 56 -11.70 10.78 5.86
CA GLY A 56 -10.92 9.56 6.09
C GLY A 56 -10.70 8.74 4.82
N PRO A 57 -9.88 7.67 4.88
CA PRO A 57 -9.56 6.89 3.70
C PRO A 57 -10.81 6.19 3.17
N ARG A 58 -11.02 6.22 1.86
CA ARG A 58 -12.12 5.50 1.22
C ARG A 58 -11.57 4.20 0.63
N ILE A 59 -12.02 3.08 1.18
CA ILE A 59 -11.63 1.74 0.74
C ILE A 59 -12.72 1.20 -0.18
N ARG A 60 -12.34 0.75 -1.38
CA ARG A 60 -13.22 0.08 -2.32
C ARG A 60 -12.64 -1.27 -2.72
N PRO A 61 -13.23 -2.38 -2.26
CA PRO A 61 -12.88 -3.71 -2.75
C PRO A 61 -13.17 -3.84 -4.25
N LEU A 62 -12.23 -4.40 -5.00
CA LEU A 62 -12.38 -4.79 -6.39
C LEU A 62 -12.71 -6.29 -6.44
N ARG A 63 -13.76 -6.65 -7.17
CA ARG A 63 -14.15 -8.05 -7.32
C ARG A 63 -13.06 -8.80 -8.09
N THR A 64 -12.47 -9.82 -7.48
CA THR A 64 -11.48 -10.71 -8.11
C THR A 64 -12.15 -11.93 -8.74
N GLY A 65 -13.22 -12.44 -8.11
CA GLY A 65 -13.90 -13.68 -8.49
C GLY A 65 -13.39 -14.90 -7.72
N THR A 66 -12.47 -14.71 -6.78
CA THR A 66 -11.90 -15.73 -5.90
C THR A 66 -11.74 -15.17 -4.48
N ALA A 67 -11.84 -16.02 -3.47
CA ALA A 67 -11.59 -15.64 -2.08
C ALA A 67 -10.09 -15.57 -1.73
N GLN A 68 -9.23 -16.23 -2.53
CA GLN A 68 -7.79 -16.34 -2.28
C GLN A 68 -7.02 -15.03 -2.51
N LEU A 69 -7.65 -14.05 -3.16
CA LEU A 69 -7.05 -12.77 -3.52
C LEU A 69 -8.03 -11.64 -3.24
N GLN A 70 -7.58 -10.65 -2.49
CA GLN A 70 -8.30 -9.41 -2.24
C GLN A 70 -7.57 -8.24 -2.87
N LEU A 71 -8.31 -7.41 -3.60
CA LEU A 71 -7.80 -6.19 -4.21
C LEU A 71 -8.57 -5.01 -3.67
N TRP A 72 -7.91 -4.09 -2.99
CA TRP A 72 -8.54 -2.89 -2.45
C TRP A 72 -7.97 -1.65 -3.10
N LEU A 73 -8.86 -0.80 -3.61
CA LEU A 73 -8.50 0.55 -4.02
C LEU A 73 -8.71 1.48 -2.84
N ILE A 74 -7.67 2.19 -2.41
CA ILE A 74 -7.74 3.09 -1.25
C ILE A 74 -7.43 4.51 -1.71
N ALA A 75 -8.34 5.44 -1.41
CA ALA A 75 -8.11 6.87 -1.60
C ALA A 75 -7.85 7.55 -0.27
N TRP A 76 -6.73 8.26 -0.19
CA TRP A 76 -6.19 8.87 1.00
C TRP A 76 -6.41 10.38 0.97
N PRO A 77 -7.12 10.99 1.93
CA PRO A 77 -7.24 12.44 2.00
C PRO A 77 -5.89 13.13 2.16
N VAL A 78 -5.85 14.43 1.91
CA VAL A 78 -4.66 15.28 2.09
C VAL A 78 -4.10 15.10 3.51
N ASN A 79 -2.79 14.91 3.62
CA ASN A 79 -2.07 14.65 4.88
C ASN A 79 -2.61 13.49 5.74
N HIS A 80 -3.54 12.67 5.22
CA HIS A 80 -4.13 11.63 6.03
C HIS A 80 -3.08 10.60 6.40
N THR A 81 -3.10 10.18 7.67
CA THR A 81 -2.21 9.17 8.23
C THR A 81 -3.06 8.07 8.84
N SER A 82 -2.84 6.82 8.42
CA SER A 82 -3.51 5.68 9.03
C SER A 82 -3.11 5.52 10.48
N VAL A 83 -3.87 4.74 11.24
CA VAL A 83 -3.35 4.17 12.48
C VAL A 83 -2.22 3.18 12.18
N LEU A 84 -1.43 2.85 13.20
CA LEU A 84 -0.49 1.73 13.13
C LEU A 84 -1.30 0.42 13.09
N HIS A 85 -1.05 -0.44 12.10
CA HIS A 85 -1.80 -1.68 11.91
C HIS A 85 -0.97 -2.77 11.24
N ASP A 86 -1.42 -4.02 11.32
CA ASP A 86 -0.88 -5.16 10.59
C ASP A 86 -1.87 -5.63 9.51
N HIS A 87 -1.49 -6.66 8.76
CA HIS A 87 -2.31 -7.28 7.70
C HIS A 87 -2.87 -8.65 8.09
N GLY A 88 -2.86 -9.01 9.38
CA GLY A 88 -3.44 -10.27 9.87
C GLY A 88 -2.81 -11.53 9.28
N ALA A 89 -1.47 -11.62 9.28
CA ALA A 89 -0.71 -12.76 8.74
C ALA A 89 -0.89 -13.01 7.23
N ARG A 90 -1.21 -11.99 6.44
CA ARG A 90 -1.30 -12.09 4.98
C ARG A 90 -0.02 -11.59 4.35
N TRP A 91 0.39 -12.23 3.27
CA TRP A 91 1.29 -11.58 2.32
C TRP A 91 0.51 -10.54 1.51
N GLY A 92 1.22 -9.56 0.98
CA GLY A 92 0.60 -8.57 0.13
C GLY A 92 1.58 -7.59 -0.50
N LEU A 93 0.98 -6.65 -1.23
CA LEU A 93 1.68 -5.60 -1.96
C LEU A 93 0.85 -4.32 -1.98
N GLU A 94 1.52 -3.19 -1.82
CA GLU A 94 0.93 -1.85 -1.89
C GLU A 94 1.63 -1.03 -2.97
N ILE A 95 0.83 -0.40 -3.83
CA ILE A 95 1.33 0.39 -4.94
C ILE A 95 0.50 1.67 -5.09
N PRO A 96 1.10 2.87 -4.96
CA PRO A 96 0.44 4.10 -5.34
C PRO A 96 0.14 4.09 -6.84
N LEU A 97 -1.07 4.49 -7.17
CA LEU A 97 -1.58 4.69 -8.53
C LEU A 97 -1.56 6.18 -8.91
N HIS A 98 -1.68 7.07 -7.91
CA HIS A 98 -1.67 8.52 -8.05
C HIS A 98 -1.23 9.16 -6.72
N GLY A 99 -0.54 10.30 -6.80
CA GLY A 99 0.04 10.95 -5.63
C GLY A 99 1.23 10.16 -5.05
N ALA A 100 1.54 10.37 -3.79
CA ALA A 100 2.65 9.69 -3.12
C ALA A 100 2.32 9.33 -1.67
N LEU A 101 2.82 8.18 -1.22
CA LEU A 101 2.63 7.66 0.13
C LEU A 101 3.96 7.52 0.85
N GLU A 102 3.96 7.85 2.14
CA GLU A 102 4.97 7.42 3.09
C GLU A 102 4.47 6.16 3.78
N ILE A 103 5.31 5.14 3.87
CA ILE A 103 5.06 3.93 4.65
C ILE A 103 6.12 3.82 5.73
N GLU A 104 5.72 3.96 6.98
CA GLU A 104 6.56 3.66 8.14
C GLU A 104 6.39 2.19 8.50
N ALA A 105 7.49 1.45 8.61
CA ALA A 105 7.53 0.06 9.03
C ALA A 105 7.96 -0.03 10.50
N TRP A 106 7.26 -0.87 11.25
CA TRP A 106 7.44 -1.09 12.68
C TRP A 106 7.43 -2.59 12.98
N ARG A 107 8.01 -3.00 14.11
CA ARG A 107 7.98 -4.38 14.59
C ARG A 107 7.47 -4.46 16.02
N ARG A 108 6.54 -5.38 16.27
CA ARG A 108 6.11 -5.76 17.62
C ARG A 108 7.29 -6.38 18.37
N GLN A 109 7.41 -6.08 19.66
CA GLN A 109 8.37 -6.73 20.54
C GLN A 109 7.79 -8.04 21.09
N ALA A 110 8.64 -9.07 21.23
CA ALA A 110 8.21 -10.38 21.71
C ALA A 110 7.75 -10.37 23.18
N ASP A 111 8.25 -9.42 23.98
CA ASP A 111 7.91 -9.20 25.38
C ASP A 111 6.62 -8.39 25.58
N GLY A 112 5.93 -8.01 24.51
CA GLY A 112 4.75 -7.15 24.56
C GLY A 112 5.06 -5.67 24.77
N GLY A 113 6.33 -5.27 24.68
CA GLY A 113 6.75 -3.88 24.70
C GLY A 113 6.25 -3.08 23.49
N GLU A 114 6.49 -1.77 23.54
CA GLU A 114 6.07 -0.82 22.51
C GLU A 114 6.69 -1.15 21.14
N PRO A 115 5.95 -1.03 20.02
CA PRO A 115 6.50 -1.30 18.70
C PRO A 115 7.75 -0.47 18.38
N LEU A 116 8.76 -1.12 17.80
CA LEU A 116 10.00 -0.47 17.41
C LEU A 116 9.94 -0.05 15.95
N ALA A 117 10.34 1.21 15.68
CA ALA A 117 10.51 1.70 14.33
C ALA A 117 11.61 0.90 13.60
N HIS A 118 11.30 0.43 12.39
CA HIS A 118 12.17 -0.45 11.61
C HIS A 118 12.56 0.15 10.25
N GLY A 119 11.74 1.02 9.67
CA GLY A 119 12.06 1.64 8.39
C GLY A 119 11.04 2.66 7.93
N ARG A 120 11.37 3.39 6.86
CA ARG A 120 10.47 4.31 6.18
C ARG A 120 10.74 4.29 4.68
N HIS A 121 9.66 4.26 3.92
CA HIS A 121 9.68 4.28 2.47
C HIS A 121 8.80 5.42 1.97
N TRP A 122 9.22 6.08 0.89
CA TRP A 122 8.40 7.02 0.15
C TRP A 122 8.16 6.44 -1.24
N LEU A 123 6.89 6.25 -1.58
CA LEU A 123 6.45 5.58 -2.80
C LEU A 123 5.68 6.55 -3.67
N GLY A 124 6.09 6.69 -4.92
CA GLY A 124 5.34 7.35 -5.98
C GLY A 124 4.54 6.37 -6.84
N PRO A 125 3.88 6.85 -7.90
CA PRO A 125 3.09 6.00 -8.79
C PRO A 125 3.92 4.89 -9.43
N GLY A 126 3.54 3.65 -9.17
CA GLY A 126 4.21 2.47 -9.72
C GLY A 126 5.40 1.95 -8.89
N ASP A 127 5.75 2.62 -7.79
CA ASP A 127 6.64 2.07 -6.76
C ASP A 127 5.83 1.12 -5.89
N ALA A 128 6.39 -0.04 -5.56
CA ALA A 128 5.70 -1.05 -4.78
C ALA A 128 6.48 -1.42 -3.52
N LEU A 129 5.74 -1.65 -2.44
CA LEU A 129 6.24 -2.30 -1.24
C LEU A 129 5.48 -3.61 -1.06
N TRP A 130 6.20 -4.71 -0.93
CA TRP A 130 5.63 -6.02 -0.61
C TRP A 130 5.99 -6.44 0.80
N PHE A 131 5.19 -7.35 1.35
CA PHE A 131 5.38 -7.93 2.67
C PHE A 131 4.90 -9.37 2.70
N ASP A 132 5.58 -10.18 3.51
CA ASP A 132 5.22 -11.56 3.78
C ASP A 132 4.16 -11.66 4.89
N ALA A 133 3.67 -12.86 5.12
CA ALA A 133 2.71 -13.24 6.17
C ALA A 133 3.28 -13.16 7.62
N ASP A 134 4.04 -12.12 7.94
CA ASP A 134 4.70 -11.91 9.23
C ASP A 134 3.82 -11.07 10.17
N GLN A 135 3.27 -11.70 11.22
CA GLN A 135 2.39 -11.06 12.22
C GLN A 135 3.12 -10.05 13.12
N SER A 136 4.45 -10.05 13.15
CA SER A 136 5.21 -9.07 13.95
C SER A 136 5.30 -7.71 13.26
N ARG A 137 5.01 -7.64 11.95
CA ARG A 137 5.12 -6.41 11.17
C ARG A 137 3.90 -5.53 11.34
N LEU A 138 4.17 -4.27 11.61
CA LEU A 138 3.19 -3.21 11.66
C LEU A 138 3.60 -2.11 10.69
N HIS A 139 2.63 -1.36 10.19
CA HIS A 139 2.93 -0.22 9.37
C HIS A 139 1.93 0.93 9.53
N ARG A 140 2.35 2.09 9.02
CA ARG A 140 1.55 3.29 8.98
C ARG A 140 1.74 3.96 7.64
N CYS A 141 0.64 4.26 6.98
CA CYS A 141 0.64 4.91 5.68
C CYS A 141 0.20 6.36 5.83
N ARG A 142 0.92 7.28 5.19
CA ARG A 142 0.59 8.70 5.14
C ARG A 142 0.56 9.21 3.71
N ASN A 143 -0.50 9.91 3.34
CA ASN A 143 -0.48 10.73 2.13
C ASN A 143 0.50 11.89 2.31
N LEU A 144 1.53 11.94 1.46
CA LEU A 144 2.57 12.96 1.52
C LEU A 144 2.06 14.35 1.10
N SER A 145 0.99 14.40 0.31
CA SER A 145 0.47 15.66 -0.22
C SER A 145 -0.45 16.36 0.78
N GLY A 146 -0.18 17.63 1.02
CA GLY A 146 -1.07 18.53 1.74
C GLY A 146 -2.16 19.17 0.87
N ARG A 147 -2.22 18.84 -0.42
CA ARG A 147 -3.09 19.51 -1.39
C ARG A 147 -3.97 18.55 -2.18
N GLU A 148 -3.49 17.34 -2.43
CA GLU A 148 -4.13 16.37 -3.30
C GLU A 148 -4.33 15.04 -2.58
N ALA A 149 -5.39 14.34 -2.94
CA ALA A 149 -5.60 12.97 -2.48
C ALA A 149 -4.62 12.02 -3.16
N ALA A 150 -4.17 10.98 -2.45
CA ALA A 150 -3.44 9.88 -3.06
C ALA A 150 -4.38 8.69 -3.33
N LEU A 151 -4.03 7.87 -4.32
CA LEU A 151 -4.76 6.65 -4.65
C LEU A 151 -3.78 5.49 -4.66
N SER A 152 -4.08 4.38 -3.99
CA SER A 152 -3.27 3.16 -4.01
C SER A 152 -4.10 1.92 -4.29
N LEU A 153 -3.46 0.91 -4.86
CA LEU A 153 -3.96 -0.45 -4.94
C LEU A 153 -3.23 -1.28 -3.87
N HIS A 154 -4.01 -2.01 -3.10
CA HIS A 154 -3.50 -3.00 -2.14
C HIS A 154 -3.93 -4.38 -2.63
N VAL A 155 -2.98 -5.30 -2.67
CA VAL A 155 -3.14 -6.69 -3.06
C VAL A 155 -2.85 -7.53 -1.82
N PHE A 156 -3.77 -8.40 -1.44
CA PHE A 156 -3.60 -9.30 -0.31
C PHE A 156 -3.94 -10.73 -0.71
N GLY A 157 -3.11 -11.66 -0.27
CA GLY A 157 -3.46 -13.07 -0.25
C GLY A 157 -4.59 -13.37 0.75
N GLU A 158 -4.97 -14.64 0.79
CA GLU A 158 -5.86 -15.16 1.83
C GLU A 158 -5.20 -15.07 3.21
N ALA A 159 -6.00 -14.80 4.25
CA ALA A 159 -5.51 -14.99 5.61
C ALA A 159 -5.48 -16.49 5.94
N PRO A 160 -4.49 -16.96 6.71
CA PRO A 160 -4.60 -18.22 7.42
C PRO A 160 -5.64 -18.06 8.54
N GLY A 161 -6.94 -18.10 8.19
CA GLY A 161 -8.07 -17.97 9.11
C GLY A 161 -9.07 -16.85 8.74
N ALA A 162 -10.35 -17.04 9.08
CA ALA A 162 -11.50 -16.22 8.67
C ALA A 162 -11.58 -14.79 9.28
N GLY A 163 -10.47 -14.22 9.76
CA GLY A 163 -10.43 -12.87 10.34
C GLY A 163 -10.33 -11.79 9.26
N LEU A 164 -11.20 -10.78 9.32
CA LEU A 164 -11.06 -9.55 8.55
C LEU A 164 -9.83 -8.75 9.07
N PRO A 165 -8.92 -8.29 8.19
CA PRO A 165 -7.61 -7.77 8.60
C PRO A 165 -7.64 -6.27 8.95
N TYR A 166 -8.82 -5.69 9.15
CA TYR A 166 -8.95 -4.28 9.52
C TYR A 166 -9.72 -4.16 10.84
N ALA A 167 -9.12 -4.68 11.90
CA ALA A 167 -9.47 -4.30 13.25
C ALA A 167 -8.37 -3.35 13.74
N PRO A 168 -8.51 -2.02 13.57
CA PRO A 168 -7.55 -1.09 14.13
C PRO A 168 -7.55 -1.27 15.65
N SER A 169 -6.47 -1.82 16.20
CA SER A 169 -6.25 -1.75 17.64
C SER A 169 -5.96 -0.29 18.00
N PRO A 170 -6.65 0.30 18.99
CA PRO A 170 -6.46 1.70 19.32
C PRO A 170 -5.16 1.86 20.12
N SER A 171 -4.08 2.28 19.45
CA SER A 171 -2.92 3.06 19.94
C SER A 171 -1.71 2.76 19.03
N THR A 172 -0.81 3.68 18.72
CA THR A 172 -0.13 4.64 19.61
C THR A 172 0.11 5.99 18.90
N ARG A 173 0.08 7.09 19.67
CA ARG A 173 0.53 8.45 19.28
C ARG A 173 2.02 8.52 18.90
N GLN A 174 2.71 7.39 18.85
CA GLN A 174 4.12 7.31 18.49
C GLN A 174 4.31 7.83 17.08
N ARG A 175 5.29 8.71 16.94
CA ARG A 175 5.78 9.17 15.64
C ARG A 175 7.13 8.52 15.44
N MET A 176 7.38 8.01 14.26
CA MET A 176 8.71 7.55 13.93
C MET A 176 9.65 8.76 14.00
N PRO A 177 10.79 8.67 14.72
CA PRO A 177 11.71 9.78 14.83
C PRO A 177 12.21 10.22 13.44
N PRO A 178 12.56 11.51 13.27
CA PRO A 178 13.10 11.99 12.00
C PRO A 178 14.38 11.21 11.66
N SER A 179 14.35 10.51 10.52
CA SER A 179 15.55 9.91 9.96
C SER A 179 16.39 11.01 9.32
N ARG A 180 17.63 11.21 9.80
CA ARG A 180 18.62 11.99 9.06
C ARG A 180 19.26 11.05 8.05
N SER A 181 18.88 11.18 6.78
CA SER A 181 19.64 10.56 5.69
C SER A 181 21.03 11.18 5.67
N ALA A 182 22.03 10.47 6.18
CA ALA A 182 23.42 10.79 5.90
C ALA A 182 23.67 10.38 4.44
N ILE A 183 23.73 11.35 3.53
CA ILE A 183 24.32 11.09 2.22
C ILE A 183 25.79 10.77 2.51
N ALA A 184 26.17 9.51 2.35
CA ALA A 184 27.54 9.08 2.50
C ALA A 184 28.34 9.55 1.27
N GLY A 185 29.06 10.65 1.43
CA GLY A 185 30.06 11.13 0.48
C GLY A 185 29.54 12.15 -0.56
N PRO A 186 30.46 12.90 -1.18
CA PRO A 186 30.13 13.83 -2.25
C PRO A 186 29.61 13.08 -3.48
N LEU A 187 28.65 13.68 -4.19
CA LEU A 187 28.27 13.22 -5.53
C LEU A 187 29.50 13.32 -6.44
N PRO A 188 29.83 12.28 -7.24
CA PRO A 188 30.90 12.40 -8.23
C PRO A 188 30.53 13.50 -9.23
N GLY A 189 31.46 14.44 -9.41
CA GLY A 189 31.38 15.54 -10.38
C GLY A 189 31.72 15.10 -11.80
#